data_AF-A0A7G8DNU4-F1
#
_entry.id   AF-A0A7G8DNU4-F1
#
_cell.length_a   1.000
_cell.length_b   1.000
_cell.length_c   1.000
_cell.angle_alpha   90.00
_cell.angle_beta   90.00
_cell.angle_gamma   90.00
#
_symmetry.space_group_name_H-M   'P 1'
#
loop_
_entity.id
_entity.type
_entity.pdbx_description
1 polymer ?
#
loop_
_entity_poly.entity_id
_entity_poly.type
_entity_poly.pdbx_seq_one_letter_code
_entity_poly.pdbx_strand_id
1 'polypeptide(L)'
;MFHFTGQLDAYSEKQFITYVMDVLKANAFPAVFDLSKIDFLDSSGLGALVQLAKQCKDAKRSFVVVGNARVTQTVKLVRLESFLHLVDDLETAYTQLAA
;
A
#
# COMPACT_ATOMS: atom_id res chain seq x y z
N MET A 1 7.82 -4.33 -7.08
CA MET A 1 7.25 -4.78 -5.80
C MET A 1 7.97 -4.04 -4.69
N PHE A 2 7.23 -3.48 -3.75
CA PHE A 2 7.76 -2.83 -2.57
C PHE A 2 7.48 -3.72 -1.36
N HIS A 3 8.49 -3.98 -0.54
CA HIS A 3 8.35 -4.77 0.68
C HIS A 3 8.67 -3.89 1.88
N PHE A 4 7.74 -3.82 2.82
CA PHE A 4 7.88 -3.01 4.02
C PHE A 4 7.76 -3.87 5.27
N THR A 5 8.63 -3.56 6.23
CA THR A 5 8.76 -4.29 7.49
C THR A 5 8.84 -3.31 8.65
N GLY A 6 8.42 -3.73 9.84
CA GLY A 6 8.46 -2.90 11.03
C GLY A 6 7.17 -2.10 11.23
N GLN A 7 7.27 -0.79 11.46
CA GLN A 7 6.12 0.04 11.86
C GLN A 7 5.87 1.16 10.85
N LEU A 8 4.60 1.38 10.50
CA LEU A 8 4.15 2.49 9.65
C LEU A 8 3.32 3.48 10.48
N ASP A 9 3.97 4.58 10.83
CA ASP A 9 3.53 5.62 11.77
C ASP A 9 3.82 7.03 11.21
N ALA A 10 3.58 8.07 12.02
CA ALA A 10 3.81 9.47 11.63
C ALA A 10 5.27 9.82 11.31
N TYR A 11 6.23 9.04 11.82
CA TYR A 11 7.66 9.28 11.58
C TYR A 11 8.10 8.67 10.25
N SER A 12 7.64 7.45 9.99
CA SER A 12 7.97 6.68 8.79
C SER A 12 7.13 7.05 7.56
N GLU A 13 5.93 7.66 7.75
CA GLU A 13 5.02 8.00 6.65
C GLU A 13 5.71 8.83 5.54
N LYS A 14 6.51 9.82 5.91
CA LYS A 14 7.11 10.75 4.95
C LYS A 14 8.14 10.04 4.10
N GLN A 15 9.01 9.27 4.74
CA GLN A 15 10.04 8.50 4.07
C GLN A 15 9.42 7.45 3.14
N PHE A 16 8.37 6.77 3.62
CA PHE A 16 7.60 5.79 2.85
C PHE A 16 7.00 6.41 1.58
N ILE A 17 6.27 7.53 1.70
CA ILE A 17 5.67 8.21 0.55
C ILE A 17 6.75 8.68 -0.41
N THR A 18 7.78 9.36 0.07
CA THR A 18 8.86 9.89 -0.78
C THR A 18 9.55 8.77 -1.56
N TYR A 19 9.91 7.67 -0.91
CA TYR A 19 10.58 6.54 -1.55
C TYR A 19 9.71 5.91 -2.64
N VAL A 20 8.45 5.60 -2.32
CA VAL A 20 7.53 5.02 -3.31
C VAL A 20 7.35 5.97 -4.47
N MET A 21 7.09 7.26 -4.21
CA MET A 21 6.84 8.24 -5.25
C MET A 21 8.03 8.44 -6.18
N ASP A 22 9.25 8.42 -5.67
CA ASP A 22 10.47 8.49 -6.48
C ASP A 22 10.55 7.32 -7.47
N VAL A 23 10.33 6.10 -6.97
CA VAL A 23 10.33 4.88 -7.79
C VAL A 23 9.17 4.87 -8.79
N LEU A 24 7.97 5.31 -8.38
CA LEU A 24 6.81 5.40 -9.26
C LEU A 24 6.98 6.48 -10.35
N LYS A 25 7.71 7.57 -10.08
CA LYS A 25 8.06 8.56 -11.10
C LYS A 25 9.05 8.01 -12.12
N ALA A 26 10.01 7.20 -11.66
CA ALA A 26 11.02 6.61 -12.53
C ALA A 26 10.46 5.54 -13.49
N ASN A 27 9.37 4.86 -13.11
CA ASN A 27 8.84 3.72 -13.86
C ASN A 27 7.31 3.74 -13.95
N ALA A 28 6.74 3.41 -15.12
CA ALA A 28 5.28 3.38 -15.33
C ALA A 28 4.59 2.06 -14.93
N PHE A 29 5.33 1.10 -14.39
CA PHE A 29 4.82 -0.24 -14.12
C PHE A 29 3.83 -0.30 -12.94
N PRO A 30 2.97 -1.33 -12.91
CA PRO A 30 2.10 -1.60 -11.78
C PRO A 30 2.87 -1.78 -10.47
N ALA A 31 2.25 -1.40 -9.35
CA ALA A 31 2.88 -1.43 -8.03
C ALA A 31 2.21 -2.45 -7.09
N VAL A 32 3.01 -3.34 -6.51
CA VAL A 32 2.60 -4.20 -5.38
C VAL A 32 3.23 -3.65 -4.12
N PHE A 33 2.42 -3.36 -3.11
CA PHE A 33 2.84 -2.93 -1.78
C PHE A 33 2.64 -4.06 -0.78
N ASP A 34 3.73 -4.69 -0.36
CA ASP A 34 3.70 -5.78 0.62
C ASP A 34 3.91 -5.24 2.03
N LEU A 35 2.82 -5.27 2.81
CA LEU A 35 2.73 -4.89 4.23
C LEU A 35 2.50 -6.11 5.12
N SER A 36 2.65 -7.34 4.60
CA SER A 36 2.42 -8.58 5.37
C SER A 36 3.30 -8.68 6.62
N LYS A 37 4.51 -8.10 6.56
CA LYS A 37 5.50 -8.05 7.63
C LYS A 37 5.50 -6.75 8.44
N ILE A 38 4.43 -5.97 8.37
CA ILE A 38 4.26 -4.82 9.27
C ILE A 38 3.75 -5.30 10.63
N ASP A 39 4.50 -4.91 11.66
CA ASP A 39 4.17 -5.16 13.06
C ASP A 39 3.14 -4.16 13.58
N PHE A 40 3.19 -2.90 13.10
CA PHE A 40 2.31 -1.84 13.58
C PHE A 40 1.91 -0.85 12.49
N LEU A 41 0.63 -0.50 12.45
CA LEU A 41 0.05 0.47 11.53
C LEU A 41 -0.88 1.40 12.32
N ASP A 42 -0.61 2.70 12.29
CA ASP A 42 -1.46 3.73 12.89
C ASP A 42 -2.22 4.55 11.83
N SER A 43 -3.06 5.47 12.28
CA SER A 43 -3.80 6.45 11.48
C SER A 43 -2.93 7.22 10.48
N SER A 44 -1.72 7.59 10.88
CA SER A 44 -0.73 8.22 9.99
C SER A 44 -0.30 7.30 8.84
N GLY A 45 0.02 6.04 9.14
CA GLY A 45 0.39 5.06 8.12
C GLY A 45 -0.75 4.76 7.14
N LEU A 46 -1.99 4.70 7.62
CA LEU A 46 -3.18 4.66 6.75
C LEU A 46 -3.24 5.89 5.84
N GLY A 47 -3.03 7.09 6.39
CA GLY A 47 -2.98 8.33 5.60
C GLY A 47 -1.93 8.26 4.49
N ALA A 48 -0.75 7.70 4.79
CA ALA A 48 0.31 7.48 3.82
C ALA A 48 -0.12 6.56 2.67
N LEU A 49 -0.76 5.43 3.00
CA LEU A 49 -1.28 4.49 2.00
C LEU A 49 -2.37 5.12 1.13
N VAL A 50 -3.27 5.90 1.72
CA VAL A 50 -4.31 6.62 0.98
C VAL A 50 -3.72 7.64 0.02
N GLN A 51 -2.70 8.38 0.45
CA GLN A 51 -2.02 9.35 -0.42
C GLN A 51 -1.34 8.66 -1.61
N LEU A 52 -0.67 7.53 -1.38
CA LEU A 52 -0.05 6.74 -2.45
C LEU A 52 -1.09 6.17 -3.41
N ALA A 53 -2.16 5.57 -2.89
CA ALA A 53 -3.26 5.03 -3.67
C ALA A 53 -3.90 6.11 -4.54
N LYS A 54 -4.12 7.30 -3.99
CA LYS A 54 -4.63 8.46 -4.74
C LYS A 54 -3.69 8.86 -5.87
N GLN A 55 -2.39 8.90 -5.64
CA GLN A 55 -1.41 9.23 -6.68
C GLN A 55 -1.30 8.15 -7.75
N CYS A 56 -1.36 6.87 -7.38
CA CYS A 56 -1.40 5.78 -8.36
C CYS A 56 -2.67 5.86 -9.22
N LYS A 57 -3.82 6.13 -8.60
CA LYS A 57 -5.10 6.30 -9.29
C LYS A 57 -5.10 7.51 -10.23
N ASP A 58 -4.56 8.64 -9.80
CA ASP A 58 -4.41 9.86 -10.62
C ASP A 58 -3.50 9.61 -11.82
N ALA A 59 -2.40 8.87 -11.60
CA ALA A 59 -1.51 8.39 -12.65
C ALA A 59 -2.09 7.24 -13.50
N LYS A 60 -3.36 6.85 -13.30
CA LYS A 60 -4.04 5.71 -13.95
C LYS A 60 -3.22 4.41 -13.91
N ARG A 61 -2.56 4.18 -12.78
CA ARG A 61 -1.68 3.04 -12.56
C ARG A 61 -2.34 2.00 -11.69
N SER A 62 -2.28 0.74 -12.13
CA SER A 62 -2.71 -0.40 -11.33
C SER A 62 -1.80 -0.57 -10.12
N PHE A 63 -2.40 -0.68 -8.95
CA PHE A 63 -1.68 -0.97 -7.72
C PHE A 63 -2.48 -1.91 -6.83
N VAL A 64 -1.79 -2.68 -6.01
CA VAL A 64 -2.38 -3.62 -5.06
C VAL A 64 -1.60 -3.55 -3.75
N VAL A 65 -2.32 -3.63 -2.64
CA VAL A 65 -1.74 -3.64 -1.29
C VAL A 65 -1.98 -4.99 -0.65
N VAL A 66 -0.92 -5.64 -0.18
CA VAL A 66 -0.97 -6.94 0.49
C VAL A 66 -0.79 -6.69 1.97
N GLY A 67 -1.82 -6.96 2.76
CA GLY A 67 -1.82 -6.75 4.21
C GLY A 67 -1.87 -8.06 4.98
N ASN A 68 -1.43 -8.03 6.24
CA ASN A 68 -1.76 -9.09 7.19
C ASN A 68 -3.13 -8.82 7.83
N ALA A 69 -3.65 -9.78 8.60
CA ALA A 69 -4.94 -9.64 9.29
C ALA A 69 -5.09 -8.35 10.10
N ARG A 70 -4.00 -7.85 10.72
CA ARG A 70 -4.00 -6.61 11.51
C ARG A 70 -4.15 -5.38 10.61
N VAL A 71 -3.35 -5.28 9.55
CA VAL A 71 -3.46 -4.22 8.55
C VAL A 71 -4.85 -4.25 7.93
N THR A 72 -5.34 -5.43 7.56
CA THR A 72 -6.68 -5.63 7.02
C THR A 72 -7.75 -5.11 7.97
N GLN A 73 -7.73 -5.48 9.25
CA GLN A 73 -8.70 -4.97 10.23
C GLN A 73 -8.69 -3.44 10.33
N THR A 74 -7.51 -2.84 10.42
CA THR A 74 -7.34 -1.38 10.51
C THR A 74 -7.85 -0.67 9.26
N VAL A 75 -7.57 -1.21 8.07
CA VAL A 75 -8.05 -0.68 6.78
C VAL A 75 -9.57 -0.86 6.60
N LYS A 76 -10.12 -1.99 7.05
CA LYS A 76 -11.57 -2.26 6.98
C LYS A 76 -12.38 -1.33 7.89
N LEU A 77 -11.86 -1.00 9.07
CA LEU A 77 -12.50 -0.05 10.00
C LEU A 77 -12.76 1.32 9.35
N VAL A 78 -11.81 1.79 8.57
CA VAL A 78 -11.89 3.06 7.83
C VAL A 78 -12.49 2.91 6.42
N ARG A 79 -12.96 1.71 6.06
CA ARG A 79 -13.57 1.37 4.76
C ARG A 79 -12.68 1.72 3.56
N LEU A 80 -11.36 1.57 3.72
CA LEU A 80 -10.38 1.84 2.67
C LEU A 80 -9.96 0.58 1.91
N GLU A 81 -10.48 -0.60 2.26
CA GLU A 81 -10.11 -1.89 1.67
C GLU A 81 -10.27 -1.90 0.14
N SER A 82 -11.43 -1.44 -0.36
CA SER A 82 -11.71 -1.37 -1.79
C SER A 82 -10.92 -0.26 -2.48
N PHE A 83 -10.59 0.80 -1.75
CA PHE A 83 -9.83 1.93 -2.28
C PHE A 83 -8.34 1.58 -2.43
N LEU A 84 -7.81 0.79 -1.50
CA LEU A 84 -6.41 0.36 -1.49
C LEU A 84 -6.17 -0.91 -2.32
N HIS A 85 -7.21 -1.52 -2.89
CA HIS A 85 -7.14 -2.86 -3.48
C HIS A 85 -6.45 -3.83 -2.53
N LEU A 86 -6.92 -3.86 -1.28
CA LEU A 86 -6.29 -4.65 -0.24
C LEU A 86 -6.59 -6.14 -0.46
N VAL A 87 -5.53 -6.96 -0.44
CA VAL A 87 -5.60 -8.42 -0.49
C VAL A 87 -4.78 -9.03 0.65
N ASP A 88 -5.08 -10.26 1.01
CA ASP A 88 -4.40 -10.95 2.11
C ASP A 88 -3.12 -11.68 1.67
N ASP A 89 -2.95 -11.93 0.36
CA ASP A 89 -1.84 -12.72 -0.20
C ASP A 89 -1.22 -12.11 -1.46
N LEU A 90 0.09 -12.34 -1.63
CA LEU A 90 0.84 -11.91 -2.81
C LEU A 90 0.31 -12.55 -4.10
N GLU A 91 -0.11 -13.82 -4.06
CA GLU A 91 -0.63 -14.53 -5.24
C GLU A 91 -1.90 -13.87 -5.78
N THR A 92 -2.82 -13.50 -4.89
CA THR A 92 -4.02 -12.72 -5.22
C THR A 92 -3.65 -11.35 -5.80
N ALA A 93 -2.59 -10.72 -5.27
CA ALA A 93 -2.13 -9.43 -5.79
C ALA A 93 -1.60 -9.52 -7.23
N TYR A 94 -0.80 -10.54 -7.54
CA TYR A 94 -0.33 -10.76 -8.90
C TYR A 94 -1.49 -11.06 -9.86
N THR A 95 -2.47 -11.83 -9.40
CA THR A 95 -3.67 -12.14 -10.20
C THR A 95 -4.47 -10.87 -10.49
N GLN A 96 -4.64 -9.97 -9.52
CA GLN A 96 -5.31 -8.68 -9.72
C GLN A 96 -4.54 -7.73 -10.66
N LEU A 97 -3.21 -7.79 -10.67
CA LEU A 97 -2.39 -6.96 -11.56
C LEU A 97 -2.25 -7.53 -12.98
N ALA A 98 -2.39 -8.85 -13.12
CA ALA A 98 -2.34 -9.53 -14.41
C ALA A 98 -3.69 -9.52 -15.15
N ALA A 99 -4.78 -9.19 -14.45
CA ALA A 99 -6.14 -9.03 -14.99
C ALA A 99 -6.36 -7.64 -15.61
#